data_AF-A0A928SFA3-F1
#
_entry.id   AF-A0A928SFA3-F1
#
_cell.length_a   1.000
_cell.length_b   1.000
_cell.length_c   1.000
_cell.angle_alpha   90.00
_cell.angle_beta   90.00
_cell.angle_gamma   90.00
#
_symmetry.space_group_name_H-M   'P 1'
#
loop_
_entity.id
_entity.type
_entity.pdbx_description
1 polymer ?
#
loop_
_entity_poly.entity_id
_entity_poly.type
_entity_poly.pdbx_seq_one_letter_code
_entity_poly.pdbx_strand_id
1 'polypeptide(L)'
;MPNPNDSPQYTVAQIKDHIKNLSSMSALKPEDYCEEGGLAHSLVQAKGFGKDDLKVTQLRKVFGELQKIHRKVEREAKEDKFNRSQILSLLPVLAYARGRKLIPPDFYELMRMSLDAQKLQTNEDFLRFYDFFRAVIAYHKYQNV
;
A
#
# COMPACT_ATOMS: atom_id res chain seq x y z
N MET A 1 -17.81 9.46 22.22
CA MET A 1 -18.19 10.60 21.37
C MET A 1 -17.21 10.64 20.21
N PRO A 2 -17.63 10.55 18.94
CA PRO A 2 -16.74 10.71 17.80
C PRO A 2 -16.29 12.18 17.72
N ASN A 3 -15.01 12.41 17.43
CA ASN A 3 -14.40 13.73 17.44
C ASN A 3 -14.76 14.47 16.13
N PRO A 4 -15.13 15.77 16.14
CA PRO A 4 -15.57 16.47 14.91
C PRO A 4 -14.48 16.68 13.85
N ASN A 5 -13.26 16.21 14.10
CA ASN A 5 -12.11 16.33 13.20
C ASN A 5 -11.78 15.05 12.42
N ASP A 6 -12.65 14.03 12.44
CA ASP A 6 -12.55 12.80 11.63
C ASP A 6 -12.89 13.06 10.13
N SER A 7 -12.41 14.17 9.57
CA SER A 7 -12.30 14.32 8.12
C SER A 7 -10.94 13.75 7.72
N PRO A 8 -10.85 12.85 6.71
CA PRO A 8 -9.56 12.41 6.21
C PRO A 8 -8.74 13.64 5.82
N GLN A 9 -7.56 13.82 6.42
CA GLN A 9 -6.68 14.96 6.12
C GLN A 9 -6.30 15.01 4.64
N TYR A 10 -6.35 13.85 3.95
CA TYR A 10 -6.02 13.71 2.55
C TYR A 10 -7.06 12.90 1.78
N THR A 11 -7.44 13.37 0.60
CA THR A 11 -8.25 12.59 -0.35
C THR A 11 -7.40 11.53 -1.06
N VAL A 12 -8.01 10.45 -1.56
CA VAL A 12 -7.31 9.41 -2.36
C VAL A 12 -6.53 10.03 -3.52
N ALA A 13 -7.07 11.07 -4.16
CA ALA A 13 -6.40 11.79 -5.25
C ALA A 13 -5.10 12.46 -4.79
N GLN A 14 -5.13 13.16 -3.64
CA GLN A 14 -3.94 13.79 -3.06
C GLN A 14 -2.90 12.76 -2.62
N ILE A 15 -3.34 11.64 -2.06
CA ILE A 15 -2.43 10.55 -1.65
C ILE A 15 -1.79 9.92 -2.89
N LYS A 16 -2.57 9.69 -3.96
CA LYS A 16 -2.05 9.19 -5.24
C LYS A 16 -1.04 10.17 -5.84
N ASP A 17 -1.31 11.46 -5.84
CA ASP A 17 -0.37 12.47 -6.34
C ASP A 17 0.88 12.59 -5.48
N HIS A 18 0.75 12.48 -4.16
CA HIS A 18 1.90 12.46 -3.26
C HIS A 18 2.79 11.26 -3.56
N ILE A 19 2.20 10.06 -3.64
CA ILE A 19 2.92 8.84 -4.00
C ILE A 19 3.50 8.96 -5.42
N LYS A 20 2.80 9.59 -6.36
CA LYS A 20 3.23 9.79 -7.75
C LYS A 20 4.41 10.74 -7.88
N ASN A 21 4.44 11.81 -7.11
CA ASN A 21 5.52 12.80 -7.12
C ASN A 21 6.76 12.35 -6.36
N LEU A 22 6.69 11.27 -5.58
CA LEU A 22 7.87 10.66 -4.98
C LEU A 22 8.74 9.99 -6.05
N SER A 23 10.02 10.36 -6.05
CA SER A 23 11.06 9.77 -6.87
C SER A 23 11.33 8.30 -6.53
N SER A 24 11.14 7.90 -5.27
CA SER A 24 11.30 6.52 -4.80
C SER A 24 10.39 6.23 -3.61
N MET A 25 10.08 4.95 -3.36
CA MET A 25 9.33 4.57 -2.14
C MET A 25 10.15 4.78 -0.87
N SER A 26 11.49 4.75 -0.95
CA SER A 26 12.39 5.08 0.16
C SER A 26 12.25 6.52 0.66
N ALA A 27 11.81 7.46 -0.18
CA ALA A 27 11.57 8.83 0.20
C ALA A 27 10.33 9.02 1.09
N LEU A 28 9.47 7.99 1.21
CA LEU A 28 8.29 8.01 2.07
C LEU A 28 8.71 7.80 3.53
N LYS A 29 8.52 8.81 4.40
CA LYS A 29 8.86 8.66 5.82
C LYS A 29 7.77 7.91 6.57
N PRO A 30 8.13 7.06 7.55
CA PRO A 30 7.17 6.32 8.36
C PRO A 30 6.24 7.20 9.18
N GLU A 31 6.70 8.39 9.55
CA GLU A 31 5.89 9.42 10.22
C GLU A 31 4.69 9.84 9.35
N ASP A 32 4.89 10.04 8.04
CA ASP A 32 3.86 10.56 7.13
C ASP A 32 2.70 9.58 6.91
N TYR A 33 2.93 8.27 7.06
CA TYR A 33 1.92 7.24 6.83
C TYR A 33 1.47 6.46 8.07
N CYS A 34 2.25 6.41 9.15
CA CYS A 34 1.88 5.68 10.37
C CYS A 34 1.01 6.51 11.33
N GLU A 35 1.15 7.85 11.34
CA GLU A 35 0.41 8.69 12.29
C GLU A 35 -1.12 8.61 12.13
N GLU A 36 -1.84 8.79 13.24
CA GLU A 36 -3.31 8.85 13.24
C GLU A 36 -3.76 10.11 12.49
N GLY A 37 -4.26 9.92 11.27
CA GLY A 37 -4.59 11.00 10.32
C GLY A 37 -3.64 11.10 9.13
N GLY A 38 -2.52 10.37 9.16
CA GLY A 38 -1.57 10.27 8.06
C GLY A 38 -2.14 9.58 6.81
N LEU A 39 -1.27 9.36 5.82
CA LEU A 39 -1.67 8.85 4.49
C LEU A 39 -2.46 7.54 4.58
N ALA A 40 -2.03 6.59 5.41
CA ALA A 40 -2.68 5.28 5.51
C ALA A 40 -4.06 5.35 6.19
N HIS A 41 -4.21 6.17 7.23
CA HIS A 41 -5.48 6.36 7.92
C HIS A 41 -6.49 7.06 7.01
N SER A 42 -6.07 8.14 6.35
CA SER A 42 -6.90 8.89 5.39
C SER A 42 -7.29 8.03 4.18
N LEU A 43 -6.40 7.16 3.70
CA LEU A 43 -6.70 6.23 2.61
C LEU A 43 -7.85 5.29 2.98
N VAL A 44 -7.83 4.70 4.17
CA VAL A 44 -8.86 3.76 4.65
C VAL A 44 -10.20 4.44 4.93
N GLN A 45 -10.18 5.69 5.42
CA GLN A 45 -11.40 6.47 5.61
C GLN A 45 -12.03 6.94 4.29
N ALA A 46 -11.26 6.99 3.21
CA ALA A 46 -11.76 7.43 1.93
C ALA A 46 -12.57 6.35 1.20
N LYS A 47 -13.55 6.80 0.41
CA LYS A 47 -14.35 5.93 -0.48
C LYS A 47 -13.42 5.11 -1.39
N GLY A 48 -13.71 3.81 -1.53
CA GLY A 48 -12.87 2.91 -2.31
C GLY A 48 -11.75 2.25 -1.50
N PHE A 49 -11.67 2.42 -0.19
CA PHE A 49 -10.79 1.62 0.68
C PHE A 49 -11.46 1.23 1.99
N GLY A 50 -12.77 1.48 2.11
CA GLY A 50 -13.56 1.10 3.26
C GLY A 50 -13.88 -0.39 3.31
N LYS A 51 -14.49 -0.81 4.43
CA LYS A 51 -14.88 -2.20 4.75
C LYS A 51 -15.67 -2.90 3.64
N ASP A 52 -16.55 -2.18 2.95
CA ASP A 52 -17.43 -2.74 1.92
C ASP A 52 -16.78 -2.77 0.53
N ASP A 53 -15.77 -1.93 0.28
CA ASP A 53 -15.12 -1.80 -1.03
C ASP A 53 -13.93 -2.76 -1.18
N LEU A 54 -13.28 -3.13 -0.07
CA LEU A 54 -12.02 -3.87 -0.06
C LEU A 54 -12.12 -5.17 0.75
N LYS A 55 -12.27 -6.30 0.05
CA LYS A 55 -12.39 -7.59 0.73
C LYS A 55 -11.11 -7.98 1.45
N VAL A 56 -11.20 -8.13 2.77
CA VAL A 56 -10.12 -8.59 3.67
C VAL A 56 -9.47 -9.90 3.18
N THR A 57 -10.24 -10.79 2.57
CA THR A 57 -9.72 -12.07 2.04
C THR A 57 -8.76 -11.88 0.86
N GLN A 58 -8.97 -10.87 0.00
CA GLN A 58 -8.02 -10.57 -1.08
C GLN A 58 -6.81 -9.81 -0.57
N LEU A 59 -7.01 -8.85 0.33
CA LEU A 59 -5.92 -8.17 1.02
C LEU A 59 -4.97 -9.15 1.69
N ARG A 60 -5.51 -10.14 2.41
CA ARG A 60 -4.71 -11.17 3.08
C ARG A 60 -3.88 -12.00 2.09
N LYS A 61 -4.41 -12.30 0.91
CA LYS A 61 -3.67 -13.04 -0.14
C LYS A 61 -2.50 -12.21 -0.67
N VAL A 62 -2.76 -10.97 -1.07
CA VAL A 62 -1.73 -10.05 -1.58
C VAL A 62 -0.67 -9.79 -0.51
N PHE A 63 -1.10 -9.50 0.72
CA PHE A 63 -0.21 -9.30 1.85
C PHE A 63 0.63 -10.53 2.17
N GLY A 64 0.05 -11.73 2.13
CA GLY A 64 0.79 -12.97 2.35
C GLY A 64 1.93 -13.18 1.36
N GLU A 65 1.69 -12.87 0.08
CA GLU A 65 2.74 -12.91 -0.94
C GLU A 65 3.80 -11.82 -0.71
N LEU A 66 3.38 -10.57 -0.44
CA LEU A 66 4.29 -9.48 -0.11
C LEU A 66 5.15 -9.78 1.13
N GLN A 67 4.58 -10.42 2.16
CA GLN A 67 5.29 -10.81 3.37
C GLN A 67 6.36 -11.88 3.10
N LYS A 68 6.11 -12.81 2.17
CA LYS A 68 7.14 -13.78 1.74
C LYS A 68 8.33 -13.09 1.07
N ILE A 69 8.05 -12.11 0.22
CA ILE A 69 9.07 -11.31 -0.47
C ILE A 69 9.84 -10.47 0.55
N HIS A 70 9.12 -9.79 1.46
CA HIS A 70 9.71 -9.02 2.55
C HIS A 70 10.73 -9.83 3.35
N ARG A 71 10.38 -11.04 3.79
CA ARG A 71 11.29 -11.90 4.56
C ARG A 71 12.58 -12.27 3.82
N LYS A 72 12.56 -12.26 2.48
CA LYS A 72 13.76 -12.48 1.66
C LYS A 72 14.58 -11.20 1.56
N VAL A 73 13.92 -10.11 1.17
CA VAL A 73 14.51 -8.78 1.00
C VAL A 73 15.13 -8.24 2.29
N GLU A 74 14.49 -8.48 3.43
CA GLU A 74 14.97 -8.07 4.77
C GLU A 74 16.29 -8.74 5.15
N ARG A 75 16.62 -9.89 4.53
CA ARG A 75 17.89 -10.61 4.75
C ARG A 75 18.99 -10.19 3.77
N GLU A 76 18.64 -9.43 2.74
CA GLU A 76 19.56 -8.91 1.73
C GLU A 76 20.01 -7.49 2.10
N ALA A 77 21.03 -6.94 1.43
CA ALA A 77 21.44 -5.57 1.71
C ALA A 77 20.37 -4.59 1.18
N LYS A 78 20.09 -3.53 1.94
CA LYS A 78 19.07 -2.52 1.59
C LYS A 78 19.40 -1.79 0.29
N GLU A 79 20.68 -1.61 0.03
CA GLU A 79 21.24 -0.92 -1.13
C GLU A 79 21.20 -1.77 -2.40
N ASP A 80 21.00 -3.10 -2.25
CA ASP A 80 20.95 -4.00 -3.39
C ASP A 80 19.73 -3.71 -4.26
N LYS A 81 19.91 -3.95 -5.56
CA LYS A 81 18.86 -3.80 -6.55
C LYS A 81 17.73 -4.80 -6.25
N PHE A 82 16.52 -4.31 -6.13
CA PHE A 82 15.37 -5.15 -5.88
C PHE A 82 15.11 -6.13 -7.03
N ASN A 83 14.97 -7.41 -6.67
CA ASN A 83 14.63 -8.44 -7.63
C ASN A 83 13.13 -8.39 -8.00
N ARG A 84 12.85 -7.65 -9.07
CA ARG A 84 11.54 -7.51 -9.72
C ARG A 84 10.80 -8.82 -9.99
N SER A 85 11.52 -9.90 -10.29
CA SER A 85 10.90 -11.19 -10.58
C SER A 85 10.05 -11.71 -9.42
N GLN A 86 10.35 -11.27 -8.20
CA GLN A 86 9.57 -11.63 -7.01
C GLN A 86 8.15 -11.04 -7.02
N ILE A 87 7.95 -9.87 -7.64
CA ILE A 87 6.64 -9.19 -7.69
C ILE A 87 5.90 -9.38 -9.02
N LEU A 88 6.53 -9.99 -10.03
CA LEU A 88 5.88 -10.25 -11.32
C LEU A 88 4.64 -11.14 -11.17
N SER A 89 4.61 -12.05 -10.20
CA SER A 89 3.45 -12.89 -9.91
C SER A 89 2.30 -12.14 -9.22
N LEU A 90 2.60 -11.02 -8.53
CA LEU A 90 1.59 -10.17 -7.88
C LEU A 90 0.80 -9.35 -8.91
N LEU A 91 1.42 -8.90 -9.99
CA LEU A 91 0.78 -8.11 -11.04
C LEU A 91 -0.47 -8.79 -11.66
N PRO A 92 -0.42 -10.05 -12.12
CA PRO A 92 -1.60 -10.74 -12.65
C PRO A 92 -2.64 -11.04 -11.56
N VAL A 93 -2.23 -11.28 -10.32
CA VAL A 93 -3.15 -11.47 -9.18
C VAL A 93 -3.93 -10.18 -8.89
N LEU A 94 -3.24 -9.04 -8.86
CA LEU A 94 -3.85 -7.72 -8.73
C LEU A 94 -4.79 -7.41 -9.90
N ALA A 95 -4.36 -7.69 -11.13
CA ALA A 95 -5.20 -7.49 -12.33
C ALA A 95 -6.47 -8.37 -12.28
N TYR A 96 -6.35 -9.62 -11.87
CA TYR A 96 -7.48 -10.53 -11.71
C TYR A 96 -8.44 -10.07 -10.60
N ALA A 97 -7.90 -9.65 -9.45
CA ALA A 97 -8.70 -9.14 -8.33
C ALA A 97 -9.48 -7.88 -8.73
N ARG A 98 -8.85 -6.98 -9.51
CA ARG A 98 -9.52 -5.80 -10.10
C ARG A 98 -10.62 -6.21 -11.06
N GLY A 99 -10.34 -7.13 -12.00
CA GLY A 99 -11.32 -7.61 -12.98
C GLY A 99 -12.54 -8.27 -12.33
N ARG A 100 -12.34 -8.93 -11.17
CA ARG A 100 -13.42 -9.51 -10.36
C ARG A 100 -14.11 -8.51 -9.43
N LYS A 101 -13.77 -7.23 -9.49
CA LYS A 101 -14.28 -6.17 -8.59
C LYS A 101 -14.09 -6.50 -7.11
N LEU A 102 -13.03 -7.25 -6.78
CA LEU A 102 -12.71 -7.63 -5.40
C LEU A 102 -11.82 -6.59 -4.73
N ILE A 103 -11.10 -5.83 -5.54
CA ILE A 103 -10.38 -4.63 -5.14
C ILE A 103 -10.91 -3.44 -5.95
N PRO A 104 -10.98 -2.26 -5.32
CA PRO A 104 -11.38 -1.03 -5.97
C PRO A 104 -10.30 -0.53 -6.95
N PRO A 105 -10.68 0.27 -7.97
CA PRO A 105 -9.76 0.77 -8.97
C PRO A 105 -8.61 1.59 -8.39
N ASP A 106 -8.90 2.42 -7.38
CA ASP A 106 -7.92 3.27 -6.72
C ASP A 106 -6.85 2.46 -5.98
N PHE A 107 -7.25 1.37 -5.32
CA PHE A 107 -6.33 0.42 -4.71
C PHE A 107 -5.40 -0.21 -5.75
N TYR A 108 -5.95 -0.66 -6.86
CA TYR A 108 -5.17 -1.24 -7.94
C TYR A 108 -4.16 -0.24 -8.53
N GLU A 109 -4.59 1.00 -8.77
CA GLU A 109 -3.72 2.07 -9.26
C GLU A 109 -2.58 2.34 -8.28
N LEU A 110 -2.88 2.49 -6.99
CA LEU A 110 -1.88 2.75 -5.97
C LEU A 110 -0.85 1.62 -5.91
N MET A 111 -1.30 0.36 -5.89
CA MET A 111 -0.41 -0.81 -5.95
C MET A 111 0.46 -0.80 -7.21
N ARG A 112 -0.12 -0.53 -8.38
CA ARG A 112 0.62 -0.49 -9.64
C ARG A 112 1.67 0.63 -9.65
N MET A 113 1.32 1.81 -9.14
CA MET A 113 2.23 2.95 -9.04
C MET A 113 3.37 2.71 -8.06
N SER A 114 3.11 2.03 -6.93
CA SER A 114 4.15 1.71 -5.94
C SER A 114 5.05 0.56 -6.37
N LEU A 115 4.51 -0.42 -7.11
CA LEU A 115 5.26 -1.56 -7.65
C LEU A 115 6.00 -1.24 -8.96
N ASP A 116 6.01 0.02 -9.38
CA ASP A 116 6.56 0.45 -10.65
C ASP A 116 8.10 0.32 -10.72
N ALA A 117 8.59 -0.19 -11.85
CA ALA A 117 9.54 0.55 -12.68
C ALA A 117 10.62 1.38 -11.98
N GLN A 118 10.20 2.59 -11.71
CA GLN A 118 11.08 3.69 -11.41
C GLN A 118 11.18 3.92 -9.91
N LYS A 119 10.17 3.48 -9.15
CA LYS A 119 10.07 3.72 -7.70
C LYS A 119 10.59 2.61 -6.83
N LEU A 120 10.69 1.41 -7.39
CA LEU A 120 11.09 0.21 -6.68
C LEU A 120 12.38 -0.31 -7.33
N GLN A 121 13.48 0.36 -6.98
CA GLN A 121 14.81 0.13 -7.53
C GLN A 121 15.66 -0.68 -6.56
N THR A 122 15.58 -0.38 -5.26
CA THR A 122 16.37 -1.03 -4.22
C THR A 122 15.51 -1.85 -3.27
N ASN A 123 16.16 -2.74 -2.52
CA ASN A 123 15.54 -3.49 -1.44
C ASN A 123 14.91 -2.55 -0.39
N GLU A 124 15.54 -1.40 -0.10
CA GLU A 124 14.97 -0.37 0.77
C GLU A 124 13.62 0.17 0.28
N ASP A 125 13.48 0.44 -1.03
CA ASP A 125 12.22 0.90 -1.61
C ASP A 125 11.10 -0.10 -1.36
N PHE A 126 11.40 -1.40 -1.52
CA PHE A 126 10.44 -2.46 -1.26
C PHE A 126 10.05 -2.53 0.21
N LEU A 127 11.02 -2.44 1.13
CA LEU A 127 10.75 -2.46 2.57
C LEU A 127 9.83 -1.29 2.97
N ARG A 128 10.09 -0.09 2.44
CA ARG A 128 9.27 1.09 2.68
C ARG A 128 7.86 0.96 2.10
N PHE A 129 7.74 0.42 0.90
CA PHE A 129 6.44 0.08 0.32
C PHE A 129 5.68 -0.92 1.19
N TYR A 130 6.34 -1.97 1.66
CA TYR A 130 5.73 -3.00 2.48
C TYR A 130 5.25 -2.41 3.82
N ASP A 131 6.04 -1.57 4.48
CA ASP A 131 5.64 -0.90 5.72
C ASP A 131 4.44 0.03 5.52
N PHE A 132 4.44 0.81 4.43
CA PHE A 132 3.28 1.62 4.06
C PHE A 132 2.02 0.76 3.88
N PHE A 133 2.15 -0.33 3.12
CA PHE A 133 1.03 -1.23 2.87
C PHE A 133 0.54 -1.94 4.13
N ARG A 134 1.46 -2.29 5.04
CA ARG A 134 1.16 -2.85 6.35
C ARG A 134 0.39 -1.86 7.22
N ALA A 135 0.74 -0.58 7.20
CA ALA A 135 0.01 0.47 7.92
C ALA A 135 -1.42 0.61 7.38
N VAL A 136 -1.60 0.62 6.05
CA VAL A 136 -2.94 0.64 5.41
C VAL A 136 -3.79 -0.54 5.88
N ILE A 137 -3.24 -1.76 5.90
CA ILE A 137 -3.97 -2.94 6.38
C ILE A 137 -4.28 -2.85 7.89
N ALA A 138 -3.36 -2.31 8.69
CA ALA A 138 -3.58 -2.15 10.13
C ALA A 138 -4.76 -1.21 10.40
N TYR A 139 -4.81 -0.05 9.74
CA TYR A 139 -5.94 0.88 9.82
C TYR A 139 -7.23 0.28 9.23
N HIS A 140 -7.14 -0.46 8.12
CA HIS A 140 -8.28 -1.15 7.55
C HIS A 140 -8.85 -2.19 8.52
N LYS A 141 -8.00 -2.89 9.27
CA LYS A 141 -8.42 -3.82 10.32
C LYS A 141 -9.02 -3.08 11.51
N TYR A 142 -8.43 -1.96 11.94
CA TYR A 142 -8.93 -1.12 13.03
C TYR A 142 -10.36 -0.63 12.77
N GLN A 143 -10.64 -0.13 11.56
CA GLN A 143 -11.96 0.34 11.11
C GLN A 143 -12.94 -0.82 10.82
N ASN A 144 -12.47 -2.07 10.73
CA ASN A 144 -13.30 -3.24 10.47
C ASN A 144 -13.86 -3.92 11.74
N VAL A 145 -13.35 -3.58 12.92
CA VAL A 145 -13.79 -4.09 14.23
C VAL A 145 -15.16 -3.52 14.59
#